data_AF-A0A7Z1TVD8-F1
#
_entry.id   AF-A0A7Z1TVD8-F1
#
_cell.length_a   1.000
_cell.length_b   1.000
_cell.length_c   1.000
_cell.angle_alpha   90.00
_cell.angle_beta   90.00
_cell.angle_gamma   90.00
#
_symmetry.space_group_name_H-M   'P 1'
#
loop_
_entity.id
_entity.type
_entity.pdbx_description
1 polymer ?
#
loop_
_entity_poly.entity_id
_entity_poly.type
_entity_poly.pdbx_seq_one_letter_code
_entity_poly.pdbx_strand_id
1 'polypeptide(L)'
;MALCAALPVAGQQVSDFQFFPIVARTAGVGGTQWVSDLTIYNPHDYELTVGLQFFPADQANVFNPLFPVRVTLDARETVILEDVLHGLFHYATDVKGALLTSSDHDLILANPEDDDFAAVTRTYNVGSPLGTFGQTVPALDFTYNAAWWPSIATGARNDERFRSNLGIANLSLFEEIQVHYRIRAADGSVLVEGVKPIPTASVRQWSFAQLGVGRVPGPLTVELWLDPASQTPDPCNVDFPNMFVGYVSKVDGNPDGTGDGEFIYAAPTEELDCPD
;
A
#
# COMPACT_ATOMS: atom_id res chain seq x y z
N MET A 1 -30.79 15.76 18.21
CA MET A 1 -30.63 15.18 16.86
C MET A 1 -29.23 14.61 16.83
N ALA A 2 -29.10 13.29 16.94
CA ALA A 2 -27.78 12.65 17.00
C ALA A 2 -27.14 12.74 15.62
N LEU A 3 -26.00 13.42 15.54
CA LEU A 3 -25.13 13.40 14.36
C LEU A 3 -24.46 12.03 14.36
N CYS A 4 -24.88 11.13 13.48
CA CYS A 4 -24.11 9.93 13.19
C CYS A 4 -22.86 10.36 12.44
N ALA A 5 -21.71 10.40 13.12
CA ALA A 5 -20.43 10.34 12.44
C ALA A 5 -20.33 8.95 11.80
N ALA A 6 -20.23 8.88 10.48
CA ALA A 6 -19.91 7.65 9.78
C ALA A 6 -18.42 7.37 10.01
N LEU A 7 -18.12 6.28 10.71
CA LEU A 7 -16.78 5.72 10.89
C LEU A 7 -16.20 5.23 9.55
N PRO A 8 -14.86 5.10 9.42
CA PRO A 8 -14.20 4.91 8.14
C PRO A 8 -14.68 3.62 7.48
N VAL A 9 -15.17 3.76 6.26
CA VAL A 9 -15.40 2.61 5.40
C VAL A 9 -14.03 2.11 4.97
N ALA A 10 -13.54 1.04 5.62
CA ALA A 10 -12.44 0.24 5.10
C ALA A 10 -12.95 -0.61 3.92
N GLY A 11 -13.23 0.06 2.81
CA GLY A 11 -13.68 -0.48 1.53
C GLY A 11 -12.98 0.25 0.41
N GLN A 12 -13.36 -0.04 -0.84
CA GLN A 12 -12.86 0.74 -1.97
C GLN A 12 -13.27 2.22 -1.80
N GLN A 13 -12.30 3.11 -1.98
CA GLN A 13 -12.47 4.54 -1.76
C GLN A 13 -12.76 5.27 -3.07
N VAL A 14 -13.55 6.34 -2.97
CA VAL A 14 -13.69 7.36 -4.01
C VAL A 14 -13.01 8.61 -3.44
N SER A 15 -11.97 9.08 -4.11
CA SER A 15 -11.09 10.15 -3.64
C SER A 15 -10.37 10.76 -4.85
N ASP A 16 -9.98 12.02 -4.74
CA ASP A 16 -9.14 12.73 -5.70
C ASP A 16 -7.65 12.40 -5.55
N PHE A 17 -7.29 11.67 -4.50
CA PHE A 17 -5.95 11.21 -4.19
C PHE A 17 -6.01 9.79 -3.63
N GLN A 18 -5.24 8.87 -4.22
CA GLN A 18 -5.19 7.48 -3.78
C GLN A 18 -3.76 6.95 -3.74
N PHE A 19 -3.40 6.33 -2.63
CA PHE A 19 -2.10 5.69 -2.42
C PHE A 19 -2.19 4.16 -2.40
N PHE A 20 -1.44 3.52 -3.30
CA PHE A 20 -1.25 2.08 -3.35
C PHE A 20 0.14 1.72 -2.80
N PRO A 21 0.23 1.02 -1.67
CA PRO A 21 1.50 0.82 -0.97
C PRO A 21 2.47 -0.11 -1.72
N ILE A 22 1.95 -0.90 -2.66
CA ILE A 22 2.77 -1.81 -3.46
C ILE A 22 2.12 -2.11 -4.81
N VAL A 23 2.91 -1.93 -5.86
CA VAL A 23 2.75 -2.52 -7.18
C VAL A 23 4.07 -3.16 -7.57
N ALA A 24 4.03 -4.21 -8.37
CA ALA A 24 5.20 -5.00 -8.71
C ALA A 24 5.16 -5.49 -10.15
N ARG A 25 6.36 -5.51 -10.74
CA ARG A 25 6.78 -6.28 -11.91
C ARG A 25 8.03 -7.02 -11.49
N THR A 26 7.96 -8.27 -11.06
CA THR A 26 9.16 -8.94 -10.52
C THR A 26 9.10 -10.45 -10.69
N ALA A 27 10.26 -11.08 -10.84
CA ALA A 27 10.37 -12.52 -10.85
C ALA A 27 9.81 -13.15 -9.57
N GLY A 28 8.99 -14.18 -9.75
CA GLY A 28 8.47 -15.05 -8.72
C GLY A 28 9.24 -16.35 -8.60
N VAL A 29 8.79 -17.20 -7.67
CA VAL A 29 9.33 -18.57 -7.51
C VAL A 29 8.97 -19.42 -8.74
N GLY A 30 9.86 -20.34 -9.11
CA GLY A 30 9.59 -21.31 -10.17
C GLY A 30 9.57 -20.72 -11.58
N GLY A 31 10.16 -19.55 -11.80
CA GLY A 31 10.18 -18.87 -13.10
C GLY A 31 8.87 -18.15 -13.46
N THR A 32 7.97 -17.99 -12.49
CA THR A 32 6.79 -17.12 -12.63
C THR A 32 7.21 -15.64 -12.61
N GLN A 33 6.34 -14.75 -13.06
CA GLN A 33 6.52 -13.30 -12.91
C GLN A 33 5.30 -12.73 -12.23
N TRP A 34 5.48 -11.81 -11.30
CA TRP A 34 4.40 -11.04 -10.68
C TRP A 34 4.27 -9.71 -11.41
N VAL A 35 3.06 -9.35 -11.80
CA VAL A 35 2.71 -8.08 -12.44
C VAL A 35 1.56 -7.42 -11.70
N SER A 36 1.38 -6.11 -11.89
CA SER A 36 0.28 -5.37 -11.28
C SER A 36 -0.51 -4.61 -12.33
N ASP A 37 -1.82 -4.83 -12.31
CA ASP A 37 -2.75 -4.02 -13.10
C ASP A 37 -3.33 -2.92 -12.20
N LEU A 38 -3.67 -1.78 -12.81
CA LEU A 38 -4.43 -0.71 -12.19
C LEU A 38 -5.78 -0.58 -12.90
N THR A 39 -6.87 -0.64 -12.16
CA THR A 39 -8.22 -0.32 -12.68
C THR A 39 -8.64 1.03 -12.12
N ILE A 40 -9.12 1.92 -12.99
CA ILE A 40 -9.59 3.27 -12.64
C ILE A 40 -10.99 3.44 -13.22
N TYR A 41 -11.90 4.01 -12.43
CA TYR A 41 -13.24 4.39 -12.86
C TYR A 41 -13.46 5.88 -12.63
N ASN A 42 -13.93 6.57 -13.66
CA ASN A 42 -14.40 7.94 -13.60
C ASN A 42 -15.91 7.95 -13.26
N PRO A 43 -16.32 8.38 -12.06
CA PRO A 43 -17.73 8.44 -11.67
C PRO A 43 -18.46 9.69 -12.18
N HIS A 44 -17.83 10.53 -12.99
CA HIS A 44 -18.40 11.81 -13.44
C HIS A 44 -19.02 11.73 -14.85
N ASP A 45 -19.83 12.73 -15.18
CA ASP A 45 -20.45 12.90 -16.51
C ASP A 45 -19.60 13.77 -17.47
N TYR A 46 -18.32 13.95 -17.13
CA TYR A 46 -17.32 14.68 -17.91
C TYR A 46 -16.01 13.88 -17.98
N GLU A 47 -15.12 14.26 -18.89
CA GLU A 47 -13.79 13.69 -19.03
C GLU A 47 -12.91 14.03 -17.81
N LEU A 48 -12.24 13.03 -17.24
CA LEU A 48 -11.39 13.17 -16.05
C LEU A 48 -9.95 12.76 -16.38
N THR A 49 -8.97 13.59 -16.02
CA THR A 49 -7.54 13.23 -16.14
C THR A 49 -6.97 12.81 -14.80
N VAL A 50 -6.47 11.59 -14.69
CA VAL A 50 -5.79 11.09 -13.49
C VAL A 50 -4.28 11.09 -13.73
N GLY A 51 -3.54 11.78 -12.87
CA GLY A 51 -2.09 11.76 -12.81
C GLY A 51 -1.58 10.56 -12.01
N LEU A 52 -0.46 9.98 -12.42
CA LEU A 52 0.18 8.85 -11.75
C LEU A 52 1.66 9.13 -11.46
N GLN A 53 2.13 8.66 -10.31
CA GLN A 53 3.54 8.69 -9.93
C GLN A 53 3.94 7.36 -9.30
N PHE A 54 5.04 6.79 -9.81
CA PHE A 54 5.62 5.56 -9.29
C PHE A 54 6.85 5.87 -8.44
N PHE A 55 6.90 5.28 -7.25
CA PHE A 55 8.00 5.42 -6.31
C PHE A 55 8.70 4.07 -6.10
N PRO A 56 9.83 3.81 -6.80
CA PRO A 56 10.55 2.56 -6.63
C PRO A 56 10.93 2.27 -5.18
N ALA A 57 10.83 1.01 -4.79
CA ALA A 57 11.13 0.52 -3.46
C ALA A 57 12.63 0.67 -3.09
N ASP A 58 12.90 0.65 -1.78
CA ASP A 58 14.26 0.58 -1.19
C ASP A 58 15.21 1.73 -1.58
N GLN A 59 14.66 2.87 -2.01
CA GLN A 59 15.41 4.11 -2.27
C GLN A 59 14.60 5.34 -1.85
N ALA A 60 15.29 6.46 -1.63
CA ALA A 60 14.65 7.75 -1.48
C ALA A 60 14.11 8.23 -2.82
N ASN A 61 12.84 8.64 -2.86
CA ASN A 61 12.23 9.19 -4.06
C ASN A 61 11.86 10.68 -3.89
N VAL A 62 11.58 11.33 -5.00
CA VAL A 62 11.19 12.74 -5.03
C VAL A 62 9.79 12.84 -5.62
N PHE A 63 8.88 13.47 -4.88
CA PHE A 63 7.55 13.78 -5.37
C PHE A 63 7.62 14.86 -6.46
N ASN A 64 6.93 14.63 -7.58
CA ASN A 64 6.81 15.57 -8.69
C ASN A 64 5.37 16.09 -8.79
N PRO A 65 5.08 17.30 -8.32
CA PRO A 65 3.71 17.84 -8.29
C PRO A 65 3.11 18.02 -9.70
N LEU A 66 3.91 17.94 -10.77
CA LEU A 66 3.41 18.08 -12.14
C LEU A 66 2.69 16.82 -12.65
N PHE A 67 2.82 15.66 -11.99
CA PHE A 67 2.26 14.38 -12.45
C PHE A 67 2.45 14.18 -13.97
N PRO A 68 3.69 13.96 -14.44
CA PRO A 68 3.99 13.94 -15.88
C PRO A 68 3.40 12.74 -16.62
N VAL A 69 3.08 11.67 -15.88
CA VAL A 69 2.37 10.50 -16.40
C VAL A 69 0.89 10.69 -16.08
N ARG A 70 0.03 10.68 -17.09
CA ARG A 70 -1.40 10.91 -16.97
C ARG A 70 -2.18 9.97 -17.85
N VAL A 71 -3.39 9.65 -17.43
CA VAL A 71 -4.40 8.97 -18.23
C VAL A 71 -5.68 9.77 -18.18
N THR A 72 -6.38 9.83 -19.30
CA THR A 72 -7.64 10.56 -19.42
C THR A 72 -8.75 9.54 -19.63
N LEU A 73 -9.81 9.65 -18.85
CA LEU A 73 -10.97 8.77 -18.87
C LEU A 73 -12.18 9.56 -19.37
N ASP A 74 -12.91 9.00 -20.32
CA ASP A 74 -14.21 9.52 -20.73
C ASP A 74 -15.20 9.51 -19.55
N ALA A 75 -16.30 10.26 -19.70
CA ALA A 75 -17.41 10.22 -18.75
C ALA A 75 -17.89 8.79 -18.49
N ARG A 76 -17.99 8.40 -17.22
CA ARG A 76 -18.40 7.04 -16.79
C ARG A 76 -17.50 5.90 -17.28
N GLU A 77 -16.28 6.20 -17.75
CA GLU A 77 -15.37 5.18 -18.26
C GLU A 77 -14.69 4.40 -17.12
N THR A 78 -14.52 3.09 -17.33
CA THR A 78 -13.60 2.26 -16.54
C THR A 78 -12.48 1.76 -17.44
N VAL A 79 -11.24 2.01 -17.06
CA VAL A 79 -10.05 1.54 -17.78
C VAL A 79 -9.24 0.58 -16.91
N ILE A 80 -8.73 -0.49 -17.52
CA ILE A 80 -7.71 -1.35 -16.93
C ILE A 80 -6.38 -1.05 -17.63
N LEU A 81 -5.39 -0.63 -16.85
CA LEU A 81 -4.01 -0.49 -17.27
C LEU A 81 -3.27 -1.77 -16.86
N GLU A 82 -3.19 -2.71 -17.79
CA GLU A 82 -2.48 -3.98 -17.59
C GLU A 82 -0.99 -3.73 -17.40
N ASP A 83 -0.37 -4.41 -16.42
CA ASP A 83 1.06 -4.34 -16.13
C ASP A 83 1.55 -2.88 -16.11
N VAL A 84 0.96 -2.08 -15.22
CA VAL A 84 1.05 -0.61 -15.22
C VAL A 84 2.50 -0.13 -15.22
N LEU A 85 3.41 -0.87 -14.57
CA LEU A 85 4.83 -0.52 -14.53
C LEU A 85 5.53 -0.67 -15.89
N HIS A 86 5.12 -1.66 -16.70
CA HIS A 86 5.64 -1.82 -18.05
C HIS A 86 4.89 -0.93 -19.05
N GLY A 87 3.56 -1.02 -19.07
CA GLY A 87 2.73 -0.36 -20.07
C GLY A 87 2.80 1.17 -19.99
N LEU A 88 2.75 1.72 -18.78
CA LEU A 88 2.66 3.15 -18.56
C LEU A 88 4.01 3.78 -18.15
N PHE A 89 4.76 3.12 -17.27
CA PHE A 89 6.05 3.64 -16.78
C PHE A 89 7.28 3.10 -17.52
N HIS A 90 7.08 2.22 -18.52
CA HIS A 90 8.14 1.68 -19.39
C HIS A 90 9.25 0.89 -18.69
N TYR A 91 8.99 0.35 -17.49
CA TYR A 91 9.92 -0.57 -16.84
C TYR A 91 9.91 -1.92 -17.54
N ALA A 92 11.02 -2.24 -18.22
CA ALA A 92 11.20 -3.53 -18.89
C ALA A 92 11.73 -4.63 -17.94
N THR A 93 12.33 -4.23 -16.81
CA THR A 93 12.98 -5.12 -15.85
C THR A 93 12.22 -5.20 -14.53
N ASP A 94 12.68 -6.09 -13.66
CA ASP A 94 12.15 -6.26 -12.32
C ASP A 94 12.21 -4.96 -11.51
N VAL A 95 11.05 -4.53 -11.03
CA VAL A 95 10.87 -3.36 -10.17
C VAL A 95 9.59 -3.52 -9.35
N LYS A 96 9.59 -2.97 -8.15
CA LYS A 96 8.41 -2.83 -7.30
C LYS A 96 8.49 -1.51 -6.56
N GLY A 97 7.37 -1.03 -6.06
CA GLY A 97 7.32 0.28 -5.43
C GLY A 97 5.89 0.67 -5.05
N ALA A 98 5.73 1.86 -4.51
CA ALA A 98 4.41 2.43 -4.28
C ALA A 98 3.92 3.16 -5.54
N LEU A 99 2.61 3.24 -5.69
CA LEU A 99 1.96 4.01 -6.75
C LEU A 99 1.05 5.04 -6.11
N LEU A 100 1.17 6.28 -6.56
CA LEU A 100 0.30 7.38 -6.18
C LEU A 100 -0.48 7.86 -7.39
N THR A 101 -1.76 8.13 -7.19
CA THR A 101 -2.66 8.65 -8.22
C THR A 101 -3.42 9.86 -7.70
N SER A 102 -3.65 10.86 -8.56
CA SER A 102 -4.39 12.06 -8.18
C SER A 102 -5.17 12.64 -9.37
N SER A 103 -6.39 13.13 -9.11
CA SER A 103 -7.18 13.96 -10.02
C SER A 103 -7.28 15.42 -9.55
N ASP A 104 -6.91 15.70 -8.29
CA ASP A 104 -6.92 17.02 -7.65
C ASP A 104 -6.69 18.19 -8.63
N HIS A 105 -7.67 19.10 -8.68
CA HIS A 105 -7.67 20.30 -9.49
C HIS A 105 -6.41 21.16 -9.31
N ASP A 106 -5.89 21.28 -8.09
CA ASP A 106 -4.72 22.10 -7.77
C ASP A 106 -3.42 21.51 -8.38
N LEU A 107 -3.41 20.21 -8.64
CA LEU A 107 -2.31 19.49 -9.30
C LEU A 107 -2.54 19.31 -10.81
N ILE A 108 -3.80 19.20 -11.23
CA ILE A 108 -4.24 18.97 -12.61
C ILE A 108 -5.33 20.01 -12.97
N LEU A 109 -4.91 21.25 -13.23
CA LEU A 109 -5.78 22.40 -13.53
C LEU A 109 -6.80 22.21 -14.68
N ALA A 110 -6.64 21.17 -15.49
CA ALA A 110 -7.57 20.85 -16.57
C ALA A 110 -8.85 20.16 -16.06
N ASN A 111 -8.80 19.56 -14.87
CA ASN A 111 -9.95 18.93 -14.26
C ASN A 111 -10.86 19.96 -13.57
N PRO A 112 -12.15 19.67 -13.35
CA PRO A 112 -13.02 20.47 -12.50
C PRO A 112 -12.60 20.44 -11.02
N GLU A 113 -13.05 21.44 -10.25
CA GLU A 113 -13.02 21.37 -8.77
C GLU A 113 -13.92 20.23 -8.26
N ASP A 114 -13.62 19.72 -7.07
CA ASP A 114 -14.34 18.62 -6.40
C ASP A 114 -14.45 17.33 -7.26
N ASP A 115 -13.44 17.06 -8.09
CA ASP A 115 -13.35 15.81 -8.83
C ASP A 115 -12.91 14.64 -7.94
N ASP A 116 -13.19 13.41 -8.39
CA ASP A 116 -12.78 12.19 -7.67
C ASP A 116 -12.78 11.00 -8.62
N PHE A 117 -12.15 9.91 -8.19
CA PHE A 117 -12.19 8.64 -8.91
C PHE A 117 -12.17 7.46 -7.94
N ALA A 118 -12.52 6.28 -8.46
CA ALA A 118 -12.28 5.01 -7.76
C ALA A 118 -11.17 4.25 -8.48
N ALA A 119 -10.17 3.77 -7.75
CA ALA A 119 -9.15 2.90 -8.31
C ALA A 119 -8.84 1.70 -7.41
N VAL A 120 -8.23 0.69 -8.02
CA VAL A 120 -7.79 -0.53 -7.34
C VAL A 120 -6.64 -1.16 -8.12
N THR A 121 -5.67 -1.74 -7.41
CA THR A 121 -4.62 -2.53 -8.06
C THR A 121 -4.81 -4.02 -7.77
N ARG A 122 -4.35 -4.85 -8.70
CA ARG A 122 -4.25 -6.30 -8.50
C ARG A 122 -2.84 -6.75 -8.84
N THR A 123 -2.13 -7.31 -7.87
CA THR A 123 -0.81 -7.92 -8.07
C THR A 123 -0.98 -9.44 -8.18
N TYR A 124 -0.58 -10.03 -9.30
CA TYR A 124 -0.77 -11.47 -9.56
C TYR A 124 0.38 -12.08 -10.33
N ASN A 125 0.53 -13.40 -10.22
CA ASN A 125 1.50 -14.13 -11.01
C ASN A 125 0.98 -14.43 -12.43
N VAL A 126 1.87 -14.29 -13.40
CA VAL A 126 1.73 -14.76 -14.76
C VAL A 126 2.67 -15.95 -14.96
N GLY A 127 2.19 -16.99 -15.64
CA GLY A 127 2.98 -18.16 -15.98
C GLY A 127 2.48 -19.50 -15.43
N SER A 128 1.37 -19.55 -14.69
CA SER A 128 0.73 -20.83 -14.34
C SER A 128 -0.27 -21.25 -15.43
N PRO A 129 -0.25 -22.53 -15.88
CA PRO A 129 -1.25 -23.04 -16.81
C PRO A 129 -2.66 -23.13 -16.20
N LEU A 130 -2.79 -22.99 -14.87
CA LEU A 130 -4.06 -23.06 -14.15
C LEU A 130 -4.77 -21.70 -14.03
N GLY A 131 -4.11 -20.59 -14.40
CA GLY A 131 -4.65 -19.23 -14.28
C GLY A 131 -3.69 -18.27 -13.60
N THR A 132 -4.22 -17.12 -13.14
CA THR A 132 -3.47 -16.13 -12.37
C THR A 132 -3.86 -16.18 -10.90
N PHE A 133 -2.87 -16.17 -10.03
CA PHE A 133 -3.01 -16.19 -8.58
C PHE A 133 -2.41 -14.91 -8.03
N GLY A 134 -3.14 -14.23 -7.17
CA GLY A 134 -2.73 -12.92 -6.72
C GLY A 134 -3.62 -12.36 -5.64
N GLN A 135 -3.43 -11.07 -5.39
CA GLN A 135 -4.15 -10.34 -4.38
C GLN A 135 -4.55 -8.97 -4.92
N THR A 136 -5.75 -8.55 -4.56
CA THR A 136 -6.16 -7.15 -4.68
C THR A 136 -5.39 -6.34 -3.64
N VAL A 137 -4.82 -5.23 -4.08
CA VAL A 137 -4.18 -4.23 -3.20
C VAL A 137 -4.99 -2.94 -3.36
N PRO A 138 -5.85 -2.59 -2.40
CA PRO A 138 -6.65 -1.38 -2.46
C PRO A 138 -5.79 -0.14 -2.21
N ALA A 139 -6.36 1.03 -2.52
CA ALA A 139 -5.86 2.28 -1.96
C ALA A 139 -6.03 2.26 -0.43
N LEU A 140 -5.14 2.95 0.29
CA LEU A 140 -5.00 2.81 1.74
C LEU A 140 -5.10 4.14 2.50
N ASP A 141 -5.90 5.09 1.99
CA ASP A 141 -5.84 6.48 2.48
C ASP A 141 -6.34 6.66 3.92
N PHE A 142 -7.18 5.76 4.44
CA PHE A 142 -7.62 5.80 5.85
C PHE A 142 -6.76 4.96 6.80
N THR A 143 -5.64 4.43 6.34
CA THR A 143 -4.76 3.56 7.16
C THR A 143 -3.43 4.21 7.51
N TYR A 144 -3.29 5.51 7.20
CA TYR A 144 -2.13 6.30 7.58
C TYR A 144 -1.98 6.34 9.10
N ASN A 145 -0.77 6.07 9.57
CA ASN A 145 -0.39 6.25 10.95
C ASN A 145 0.73 7.27 11.04
N ALA A 146 0.41 8.41 11.65
CA ALA A 146 1.32 9.52 11.92
C ALA A 146 1.72 9.58 13.42
N ALA A 147 1.47 8.53 14.20
CA ALA A 147 1.56 8.52 15.65
C ALA A 147 2.35 7.31 16.21
N TRP A 148 2.51 7.29 17.53
CA TRP A 148 3.27 6.29 18.30
C TRP A 148 2.41 5.11 18.76
N TRP A 149 1.08 5.21 18.71
CA TRP A 149 0.23 4.05 18.93
C TRP A 149 0.30 3.09 17.74
N PRO A 150 0.12 1.78 17.98
CA PRO A 150 0.34 0.79 16.94
C PRO A 150 -0.76 0.81 15.88
N SER A 151 -0.36 0.53 14.63
CA SER A 151 -1.21 -0.07 13.61
C SER A 151 -1.11 -1.60 13.68
N ILE A 152 -2.23 -2.29 13.52
CA ILE A 152 -2.32 -3.75 13.68
C ILE A 152 -2.74 -4.41 12.36
N ALA A 153 -1.95 -5.37 11.88
CA ALA A 153 -2.33 -6.32 10.85
C ALA A 153 -2.39 -7.73 11.45
N THR A 154 -3.55 -8.39 11.43
CA THR A 154 -3.74 -9.74 11.98
C THR A 154 -4.23 -10.73 10.93
N GLY A 155 -4.00 -12.02 11.17
CA GLY A 155 -4.33 -13.09 10.21
C GLY A 155 -3.17 -13.49 9.31
N ALA A 156 -1.97 -12.97 9.59
CA ALA A 156 -0.73 -13.41 8.96
C ALA A 156 -0.43 -14.88 9.30
N ARG A 157 0.27 -15.57 8.41
CA ARG A 157 0.63 -16.99 8.56
C ARG A 157 2.03 -17.23 7.98
N ASN A 158 2.87 -17.94 8.72
CA ASN A 158 4.21 -18.28 8.28
C ASN A 158 4.55 -19.69 8.74
N ASP A 159 4.01 -20.70 8.05
CA ASP A 159 4.12 -22.10 8.43
C ASP A 159 4.50 -22.97 7.21
N GLU A 160 4.17 -24.25 7.23
CA GLU A 160 4.46 -25.14 6.10
C GLU A 160 3.65 -24.79 4.85
N ARG A 161 2.47 -24.17 4.99
CA ARG A 161 1.57 -23.87 3.86
C ARG A 161 1.62 -22.42 3.42
N PHE A 162 1.91 -21.50 4.34
CA PHE A 162 1.84 -20.07 4.10
C PHE A 162 3.18 -19.39 4.32
N ARG A 163 3.43 -18.35 3.52
CA ARG A 163 4.51 -17.38 3.71
C ARG A 163 3.91 -15.99 3.84
N SER A 164 4.47 -15.18 4.72
CA SER A 164 4.07 -13.78 4.89
C SER A 164 5.24 -12.85 4.63
N ASN A 165 4.96 -11.70 4.03
CA ASN A 165 5.87 -10.57 3.93
C ASN A 165 5.27 -9.36 4.65
N LEU A 166 6.08 -8.67 5.44
CA LEU A 166 5.75 -7.37 6.01
C LEU A 166 6.19 -6.29 5.04
N GLY A 167 5.28 -5.42 4.64
CA GLY A 167 5.57 -4.19 3.92
C GLY A 167 5.28 -2.95 4.73
N ILE A 168 6.13 -1.94 4.59
CA ILE A 168 5.98 -0.62 5.22
C ILE A 168 6.24 0.42 4.16
N ALA A 169 5.28 1.31 3.93
CA ALA A 169 5.38 2.44 3.03
C ALA A 169 5.48 3.74 3.84
N ASN A 170 6.46 4.58 3.51
CA ASN A 170 6.62 5.93 4.03
C ASN A 170 5.97 6.91 3.07
N LEU A 171 5.00 7.68 3.55
CA LEU A 171 4.34 8.74 2.80
C LEU A 171 4.86 10.14 3.15
N SER A 172 5.84 10.26 4.04
CA SER A 172 6.63 11.49 4.14
C SER A 172 7.29 11.76 2.80
N LEU A 173 7.08 12.97 2.28
CA LEU A 173 7.65 13.41 1.00
C LEU A 173 9.08 13.95 1.14
N PHE A 174 9.55 14.18 2.38
CA PHE A 174 10.80 14.89 2.62
C PHE A 174 11.76 14.20 3.59
N GLU A 175 11.30 13.22 4.38
CA GLU A 175 12.12 12.59 5.42
C GLU A 175 12.12 11.06 5.36
N GLU A 176 13.25 10.46 5.73
CA GLU A 176 13.28 9.05 6.12
C GLU A 176 12.67 8.90 7.51
N ILE A 177 11.75 7.95 7.68
CA ILE A 177 11.12 7.65 8.96
C ILE A 177 11.66 6.33 9.55
N GLN A 178 11.66 6.23 10.87
CA GLN A 178 11.93 4.98 11.57
C GLN A 178 10.62 4.36 12.04
N VAL A 179 10.31 3.17 11.52
CA VAL A 179 9.10 2.43 11.91
C VAL A 179 9.48 1.23 12.75
N HIS A 180 8.97 1.18 13.97
CA HIS A 180 9.08 0.03 14.85
C HIS A 180 8.08 -1.03 14.43
N TYR A 181 8.45 -2.29 14.57
CA TYR A 181 7.58 -3.42 14.30
C TYR A 181 7.73 -4.50 15.36
N ARG A 182 6.64 -5.21 15.62
CA ARG A 182 6.59 -6.40 16.46
C ARG A 182 5.70 -7.46 15.83
N ILE A 183 6.14 -8.71 15.83
CA ILE A 183 5.36 -9.86 15.36
C ILE A 183 5.08 -10.78 16.54
N ARG A 184 3.80 -11.07 16.78
CA ARG A 184 3.33 -11.93 17.87
C ARG A 184 2.77 -13.25 17.35
N ALA A 185 2.95 -14.30 18.14
CA ALA A 185 2.27 -15.57 17.96
C ALA A 185 0.82 -15.52 18.50
N ALA A 186 0.06 -16.58 18.23
CA ALA A 186 -1.34 -16.71 18.63
C ALA A 186 -1.58 -16.67 20.15
N ASP A 187 -0.57 -17.01 20.96
CA ASP A 187 -0.61 -16.94 22.42
C ASP A 187 -0.20 -15.56 22.99
N GLY A 188 0.09 -14.59 22.10
CA GLY A 188 0.50 -13.24 22.45
C GLY A 188 2.01 -13.07 22.69
N SER A 189 2.78 -14.16 22.67
CA SER A 189 4.24 -14.09 22.80
C SER A 189 4.87 -13.34 21.63
N VAL A 190 5.93 -12.57 21.92
CA VAL A 190 6.69 -11.84 20.90
C VAL A 190 7.68 -12.79 20.24
N LEU A 191 7.59 -12.91 18.92
CA LEU A 191 8.53 -13.70 18.11
C LEU A 191 9.73 -12.87 17.68
N VAL A 192 9.47 -11.63 17.25
CA VAL A 192 10.50 -10.65 16.89
C VAL A 192 9.98 -9.24 17.09
N GLU A 193 10.90 -8.32 17.38
CA GLU A 193 10.69 -6.89 17.44
C GLU A 193 11.92 -6.18 16.90
N GLY A 194 11.73 -5.01 16.27
CA GLY A 194 12.84 -4.20 15.79
C GLY A 194 12.39 -2.91 15.14
N VAL A 195 13.33 -2.25 14.46
CA VAL A 195 13.12 -0.96 13.79
C VAL A 195 13.58 -1.06 12.34
N LYS A 196 12.87 -0.38 11.43
CA LYS A 196 13.24 -0.28 10.02
C LYS A 196 13.28 1.19 9.56
N PRO A 197 14.40 1.64 8.98
CA PRO A 197 14.44 2.90 8.24
C PRO A 197 13.71 2.75 6.92
N ILE A 198 12.76 3.64 6.65
CA ILE A 198 11.99 3.68 5.41
C ILE A 198 12.28 5.03 4.72
N PRO A 199 13.03 5.04 3.60
CA PRO A 199 13.37 6.28 2.89
C PRO A 199 12.13 7.10 2.52
N THR A 200 12.32 8.39 2.28
CA THR A 200 11.26 9.31 1.83
C THR A 200 10.52 8.77 0.59
N ALA A 201 9.20 8.90 0.60
CA ALA A 201 8.29 8.45 -0.46
C ALA A 201 8.66 7.06 -0.99
N SER A 202 8.75 6.06 -0.11
CA SER A 202 9.29 4.74 -0.47
C SER A 202 8.52 3.62 0.21
N VAL A 203 8.68 2.40 -0.31
CA VAL A 203 8.21 1.17 0.33
C VAL A 203 9.38 0.22 0.52
N ARG A 204 9.38 -0.49 1.65
CA ARG A 204 10.27 -1.62 1.89
C ARG A 204 9.47 -2.83 2.31
N GLN A 205 9.93 -4.01 1.93
CA GLN A 205 9.24 -5.26 2.21
C GLN A 205 10.23 -6.37 2.56
N TRP A 206 9.90 -7.15 3.59
CA TRP A 206 10.69 -8.28 4.07
C TRP A 206 9.82 -9.51 4.25
N SER A 207 10.33 -10.68 3.88
CA SER A 207 9.71 -11.93 4.31
C SER A 207 9.84 -12.09 5.83
N PHE A 208 8.88 -12.78 6.43
CA PHE A 208 8.94 -13.11 7.86
C PHE A 208 10.23 -13.86 8.21
N ALA A 209 10.73 -14.70 7.30
CA ALA A 209 12.03 -15.37 7.44
C ALA A 209 13.22 -14.38 7.45
N GLN A 210 13.21 -13.33 6.62
CA GLN A 210 14.24 -12.27 6.65
C GLN A 210 14.19 -11.45 7.95
N LEU A 211 13.04 -11.41 8.62
CA LEU A 211 12.87 -10.81 9.93
C LEU A 211 13.19 -11.79 11.08
N GLY A 212 13.63 -13.02 10.79
CA GLY A 212 13.95 -14.02 11.82
C GLY A 212 12.75 -14.82 12.34
N VAL A 213 11.57 -14.67 11.75
CA VAL A 213 10.40 -15.50 12.06
C VAL A 213 10.46 -16.78 11.24
N GLY A 214 10.73 -17.90 11.92
CA GLY A 214 10.69 -19.24 11.34
C GLY A 214 9.28 -19.73 11.03
N ARG A 215 9.14 -21.03 10.79
CA ARG A 215 7.82 -21.66 10.66
C ARG A 215 7.14 -21.70 12.03
N VAL A 216 6.03 -20.99 12.17
CA VAL A 216 5.23 -20.91 13.40
C VAL A 216 3.78 -21.29 13.08
N PRO A 217 3.22 -22.31 13.76
CA PRO A 217 1.83 -22.69 13.53
C PRO A 217 0.87 -21.64 14.08
N GLY A 218 -0.28 -21.49 13.43
CA GLY A 218 -1.35 -20.60 13.87
C GLY A 218 -1.23 -19.17 13.33
N PRO A 219 -2.22 -18.30 13.64
CA PRO A 219 -2.24 -16.92 13.19
C PRO A 219 -1.17 -16.09 13.90
N LEU A 220 -0.62 -15.12 13.16
CA LEU A 220 0.32 -14.13 13.66
C LEU A 220 -0.29 -12.73 13.54
N THR A 221 0.16 -11.83 14.42
CA THR A 221 -0.24 -10.42 14.43
C THR A 221 1.01 -9.55 14.33
N VAL A 222 0.96 -8.55 13.46
CA VAL A 222 1.99 -7.52 13.32
C VAL A 222 1.47 -6.21 13.93
N GLU A 223 2.27 -5.63 14.81
CA GLU A 223 2.12 -4.27 15.35
C GLU A 223 3.19 -3.38 14.74
N LEU A 224 2.84 -2.15 14.34
CA LEU A 224 3.73 -1.17 13.73
C LEU A 224 3.51 0.21 14.34
N TRP A 225 4.53 0.98 14.65
CA TRP A 225 4.36 2.35 15.16
C TRP A 225 5.53 3.24 14.75
N LEU A 226 5.32 4.56 14.67
CA LEU A 226 6.42 5.48 14.44
C LEU A 226 7.32 5.57 15.65
N ASP A 227 8.62 5.74 15.40
CA ASP A 227 9.52 6.26 16.41
C ASP A 227 9.03 7.66 16.86
N PRO A 228 9.01 7.97 18.17
CA PRO A 228 8.59 9.29 18.64
C PRO A 228 9.39 10.45 18.02
N ALA A 229 10.66 10.24 17.66
CA ALA A 229 11.47 11.25 16.98
C ALA A 229 11.06 11.48 15.52
N SER A 230 10.31 10.55 14.90
CA SER A 230 9.75 10.71 13.56
C SER A 230 8.40 11.42 13.55
N GLN A 231 7.78 11.76 14.69
CA GLN A 231 6.54 12.55 14.76
C GLN A 231 6.80 14.05 14.66
N THR A 232 7.56 14.42 13.64
CA THR A 232 7.91 15.80 13.34
C THR A 232 7.75 16.05 11.85
N PRO A 233 7.22 17.19 11.41
CA PRO A 233 6.48 18.17 12.22
C PRO A 233 5.25 17.54 12.89
N ASP A 234 4.69 18.24 13.88
CA ASP A 234 3.48 17.80 14.59
C ASP A 234 2.37 17.52 13.56
N PRO A 235 1.83 16.28 13.51
CA PRO A 235 0.84 15.90 12.51
C PRO A 235 -0.49 16.63 12.63
N CYS A 236 -0.74 17.34 13.73
CA CYS A 236 -1.89 18.21 13.88
C CYS A 236 -1.73 19.60 13.26
N ASN A 237 -0.52 19.94 12.79
CA ASN A 237 -0.18 21.29 12.33
C ASN A 237 0.24 21.32 10.85
N VAL A 238 0.23 20.18 10.15
CA VAL A 238 0.61 20.08 8.73
C VAL A 238 -0.26 19.09 7.97
N ASP A 239 -0.41 19.30 6.67
CA ASP A 239 -1.21 18.42 5.80
C ASP A 239 -0.50 17.10 5.47
N PHE A 240 0.83 17.10 5.43
CA PHE A 240 1.66 15.93 5.11
C PHE A 240 2.73 15.68 6.17
N PRO A 241 2.34 15.19 7.36
CA PRO A 241 3.31 14.82 8.36
C PRO A 241 4.11 13.58 7.95
N ASN A 242 5.11 13.26 8.76
CA ASN A 242 5.71 11.94 8.71
C ASN A 242 4.66 10.89 9.08
N MET A 243 4.33 10.03 8.11
CA MET A 243 3.32 8.99 8.28
C MET A 243 3.69 7.75 7.47
N PHE A 244 3.18 6.61 7.90
CA PHE A 244 3.39 5.34 7.23
C PHE A 244 2.10 4.56 7.03
N VAL A 245 2.14 3.62 6.09
CA VAL A 245 1.17 2.53 5.98
C VAL A 245 1.89 1.21 6.12
N GLY A 246 1.33 0.34 6.96
CA GLY A 246 1.78 -1.03 7.11
C GLY A 246 0.87 -2.01 6.40
N TYR A 247 1.41 -3.12 5.92
CA TYR A 247 0.62 -4.25 5.46
C TYR A 247 1.35 -5.58 5.61
N VAL A 248 0.58 -6.67 5.61
CA VAL A 248 1.08 -8.03 5.44
C VAL A 248 0.52 -8.61 4.15
N SER A 249 1.43 -9.11 3.32
CA SER A 249 1.08 -9.92 2.17
C SER A 249 1.31 -11.39 2.52
N LYS A 250 0.23 -12.15 2.64
CA LYS A 250 0.24 -13.59 2.96
C LYS A 250 -0.09 -14.36 1.70
N VAL A 251 0.70 -15.37 1.38
CA VAL A 251 0.46 -16.21 0.18
C VAL A 251 0.54 -17.67 0.59
N ASP A 252 -0.43 -18.48 0.15
CA ASP A 252 -0.34 -19.93 0.29
C ASP A 252 0.64 -20.51 -0.78
N GLY A 253 1.20 -21.68 -0.50
CA GLY A 253 2.13 -22.35 -1.40
C GLY A 253 3.56 -22.42 -0.89
N ASN A 254 3.88 -23.59 -0.33
CA ASN A 254 5.11 -24.36 -0.60
C ASN A 254 4.97 -25.77 0.02
N PRO A 255 5.10 -26.89 -0.70
CA PRO A 255 5.16 -27.02 -2.16
C PRO A 255 3.78 -27.16 -2.83
N ASP A 256 2.69 -27.42 -2.08
CA ASP A 256 1.41 -27.90 -2.63
C ASP A 256 0.24 -26.89 -2.60
N GLY A 257 0.53 -25.60 -2.36
CA GLY A 257 -0.52 -24.57 -2.27
C GLY A 257 -0.93 -23.99 -3.63
N THR A 258 -2.02 -23.22 -3.62
CA THR A 258 -2.64 -22.68 -4.84
C THR A 258 -1.90 -21.44 -5.38
N GLY A 259 -1.15 -20.74 -4.54
CA GLY A 259 -0.59 -19.42 -4.83
C GLY A 259 -1.52 -18.27 -4.45
N ASP A 260 -2.63 -18.55 -3.76
CA ASP A 260 -3.64 -17.59 -3.34
C ASP A 260 -3.05 -16.58 -2.36
N GLY A 261 -3.17 -15.31 -2.71
CA GLY A 261 -2.65 -14.18 -1.95
C GLY A 261 -3.75 -13.44 -1.19
N GLU A 262 -3.45 -13.07 0.05
CA GLU A 262 -4.25 -12.18 0.87
C GLU A 262 -3.43 -10.94 1.22
N PHE A 263 -4.03 -9.77 1.00
CA PHE A 263 -3.48 -8.49 1.40
C PHE A 263 -4.18 -8.01 2.68
N ILE A 264 -3.40 -7.76 3.72
CA ILE A 264 -3.90 -7.36 5.05
C ILE A 264 -3.27 -6.01 5.40
N TYR A 265 -4.04 -4.93 5.36
CA TYR A 265 -3.56 -3.62 5.81
C TYR A 265 -3.43 -3.58 7.34
N ALA A 266 -2.51 -2.75 7.84
CA ALA A 266 -2.37 -2.49 9.26
C ALA A 266 -3.25 -1.30 9.65
N ALA A 267 -4.31 -1.54 10.41
CA ALA A 267 -5.23 -0.50 10.86
C ALA A 267 -4.66 0.22 12.09
N PRO A 268 -4.56 1.56 12.12
CA PRO A 268 -4.24 2.32 13.34
C PRO A 268 -5.20 1.96 14.49
N THR A 269 -4.68 1.83 15.71
CA THR A 269 -5.51 1.50 16.89
C THR A 269 -6.27 2.70 17.44
N GLU A 270 -5.80 3.91 17.15
CA GLU A 270 -6.40 5.17 17.56
C GLU A 270 -6.39 6.12 16.35
N GLU A 271 -7.38 6.99 16.28
CA GLU A 271 -7.38 8.11 15.34
C GLU A 271 -6.47 9.21 15.90
N LEU A 272 -5.83 9.96 14.99
CA LEU A 272 -5.07 11.14 15.39
C LEU A 272 -6.08 12.23 15.82
N ASP A 273 -6.28 12.36 17.13
CA ASP A 273 -7.13 13.40 17.71
C ASP A 273 -6.32 14.69 17.88
N CYS A 274 -6.55 15.64 16.97
CA CYS A 274 -5.92 16.95 16.99
C CYS A 274 -6.81 17.94 17.73
N PRO A 275 -6.38 18.50 18.88
CA PRO A 275 -7.19 19.45 19.61
C PRO A 275 -7.42 20.72 18.77
N ASP A 276 -8.69 21.15 18.71
CA ASP A 276 -9.14 22.40 18.09
C ASP A 276 -8.40 23.65 18.61
#